data_AF-G1U0Z6-F1
#
_entry.id   AF-G1U0Z6-F1
#
_cell.length_a   1.000
_cell.length_b   1.000
_cell.length_c   1.000
_cell.angle_alpha   90.00
_cell.angle_beta   90.00
_cell.angle_gamma   90.00
#
_symmetry.space_group_name_H-M   'P 1'
#
loop_
_entity.id
_entity.type
_entity.pdbx_description
1 polymer ?
#
loop_
_entity_poly.entity_id
_entity_poly.type
_entity_poly.pdbx_seq_one_letter_code
_entity_poly.pdbx_strand_id
1 'polypeptide(L)' 'MFPVVRNALSRLQVRSIQQTMARQSHQKRTPDFHDKYGNIVLAGGTTFCIAVWTYTATQIGIEWNLDAK' A
#
# COMPACT_ATOMS: atom_id res chain seq x y z
N MET A 1 -25.83 -10.80 41.64
CA MET A 1 -24.85 -11.45 40.73
C MET A 1 -24.36 -10.56 39.58
N PHE A 2 -25.07 -9.49 39.22
CA PHE A 2 -24.69 -8.52 38.18
C PHE A 2 -23.35 -7.76 38.35
N PRO A 3 -22.90 -7.36 39.56
CA PRO A 3 -21.70 -6.52 39.69
C PRO A 3 -20.39 -7.27 39.42
N VAL A 4 -20.32 -8.57 39.71
CA VAL A 4 -19.13 -9.39 39.46
C VAL A 4 -18.89 -9.56 37.96
N VAL A 5 -19.96 -9.82 37.20
CA VAL A 5 -19.91 -9.95 35.74
C VAL A 5 -19.46 -8.63 35.09
N ARG A 6 -19.99 -7.49 35.56
CA ARG A 6 -19.54 -6.15 35.07
C ARG A 6 -18.07 -5.88 35.35
N ASN A 7 -17.57 -6.23 36.54
CA ASN A 7 -16.16 -6.07 36.88
C ASN A 7 -15.23 -7.01 36.11
N ALA A 8 -15.68 -8.23 35.78
CA ALA A 8 -14.91 -9.14 34.94
C ALA A 8 -14.82 -8.63 33.49
N LEU A 9 -15.95 -8.16 32.94
CA LEU A 9 -16.01 -7.59 31.59
C LEU A 9 -15.15 -6.32 31.45
N SER A 10 -15.21 -5.41 32.42
CA SER A 10 -14.39 -4.19 32.40
C SER A 10 -12.89 -4.50 32.45
N ARG A 11 -12.48 -5.48 33.26
CA ARG A 11 -11.08 -5.96 33.30
C ARG A 11 -10.65 -6.59 31.98
N LEU A 12 -11.50 -7.38 31.34
CA LEU A 12 -11.21 -7.97 30.02
C LEU A 12 -11.07 -6.89 28.95
N GLN A 13 -11.94 -5.88 28.96
CA GLN A 13 -11.89 -4.76 28.02
C GLN A 13 -10.62 -3.91 28.20
N VAL A 14 -10.23 -3.63 29.44
CA VAL A 14 -8.96 -2.92 29.71
C VAL A 14 -7.77 -3.74 29.23
N ARG A 15 -7.77 -5.06 29.48
CA ARG A 15 -6.69 -5.95 29.04
C ARG A 15 -6.60 -6.05 27.51
N SER A 16 -7.73 -6.10 26.80
CA SER A 16 -7.74 -6.16 25.34
C SER A 16 -7.25 -4.85 24.69
N ILE A 17 -7.56 -3.70 25.30
CA ILE A 17 -7.03 -2.39 24.90
C ILE A 17 -5.51 -2.36 25.10
N GLN A 18 -5.02 -2.76 26.29
CA GLN A 18 -3.59 -2.81 26.57
C GLN A 18 -2.84 -3.76 25.63
N GLN A 19 -3.42 -4.92 25.30
CA GLN A 19 -2.84 -5.85 24.34
C GLN A 19 -2.79 -5.27 22.92
N THR A 20 -3.83 -4.56 22.49
CA THR A 20 -3.84 -3.87 21.19
C THR A 20 -2.79 -2.77 21.14
N MET A 21 -2.67 -1.97 22.20
CA MET A 21 -1.65 -0.93 22.32
C MET A 21 -0.24 -1.50 22.36
N ALA A 22 -0.01 -2.63 23.04
CA ALA A 22 1.27 -3.31 23.06
C ALA A 22 1.62 -3.89 21.68
N ARG A 23 0.65 -4.45 20.96
CA ARG A 23 0.84 -4.88 19.56
C ARG A 23 1.21 -3.69 18.68
N GLN A 24 0.51 -2.57 18.80
CA GLN A 24 0.81 -1.34 18.06
C GLN A 24 2.17 -0.73 18.43
N SER A 25 2.58 -0.79 19.69
CA SER A 25 3.89 -0.25 20.13
C SER A 25 5.06 -1.15 19.71
N HIS A 26 4.88 -2.47 19.70
CA HIS A 26 5.82 -3.41 19.09
C HIS A 26 5.84 -3.32 17.57
N GLN A 27 4.71 -2.94 16.98
CA GLN A 27 4.58 -2.55 15.59
C GLN A 27 5.03 -1.10 15.41
N LYS A 28 6.23 -0.75 15.93
CA LYS A 28 7.01 0.36 15.39
C LYS A 28 7.01 0.16 13.89
N ARG A 29 6.33 1.04 13.15
CA ARG A 29 6.13 0.88 11.71
C ARG A 29 7.48 0.76 11.04
N THR A 30 7.89 -0.47 10.78
CA THR A 30 9.13 -0.78 10.08
C THR A 30 8.83 -0.50 8.62
N PRO A 31 9.63 0.34 7.94
CA PRO A 31 9.38 0.69 6.55
C PRO A 31 9.23 -0.58 5.73
N ASP A 32 8.05 -0.75 5.13
CA ASP A 32 7.80 -1.87 4.26
C ASP A 32 8.40 -1.61 2.87
N PHE A 33 8.10 -2.50 1.92
CA PHE A 33 8.61 -2.37 0.56
C PHE A 33 8.16 -1.07 -0.11
N HIS A 34 6.90 -0.67 0.09
CA HIS A 34 6.34 0.53 -0.52
C HIS A 34 6.93 1.80 0.09
N ASP A 35 7.20 1.78 1.40
CA ASP A 35 7.89 2.87 2.09
C ASP A 35 9.32 3.06 1.54
N LYS A 36 10.04 1.98 1.20
CA LYS A 36 11.43 2.05 0.71
C LYS A 36 11.56 2.27 -0.79
N TYR A 37 10.71 1.63 -1.59
CA TYR A 37 10.90 1.50 -3.03
C TYR A 37 9.72 1.98 -3.85
N GLY A 38 8.57 2.28 -3.22
CA GLY A 38 7.34 2.63 -3.95
C GLY A 38 7.55 3.78 -4.93
N ASN A 39 8.18 4.85 -4.50
CA ASN A 39 8.42 6.03 -5.34
C ASN A 39 9.39 5.75 -6.49
N ILE A 40 10.50 5.04 -6.24
CA ILE A 40 11.49 4.79 -7.29
C ILE A 40 10.99 3.75 -8.30
N VAL A 41 10.26 2.73 -7.85
CA VAL A 41 9.61 1.74 -8.72
C VAL A 41 8.53 2.41 -9.56
N LEU A 42 7.71 3.27 -8.96
CA LEU A 42 6.68 4.01 -9.68
C LEU A 42 7.28 4.93 -10.74
N ALA A 43 8.25 5.76 -10.36
CA ALA A 43 8.91 6.69 -11.28
C ALA A 43 9.61 5.94 -12.41
N GLY A 44 10.47 4.97 -12.07
CA GLY A 44 11.22 4.17 -13.05
C GLY A 44 10.32 3.36 -13.97
N GLY A 45 9.30 2.70 -13.43
CA GLY A 45 8.33 1.93 -14.20
C GLY A 45 7.51 2.80 -15.15
N THR A 46 7.08 3.98 -14.71
CA THR A 46 6.35 4.95 -15.54
C THR A 46 7.24 5.46 -16.68
N THR A 47 8.47 5.89 -16.37
CA THR A 47 9.41 6.37 -17.39
C THR A 47 9.74 5.28 -18.42
N PHE A 48 10.04 4.06 -17.95
CA PHE A 48 10.32 2.92 -18.83
C PHE A 48 9.14 2.60 -19.74
N CYS A 49 7.94 2.51 -19.17
CA CYS A 49 6.72 2.20 -19.91
C CYS A 49 6.47 3.22 -21.02
N ILE A 50 6.48 4.52 -20.69
CA ILE A 50 6.27 5.59 -21.66
C ILE A 50 7.35 5.54 -22.75
N ALA A 51 8.62 5.39 -22.39
CA ALA A 51 9.72 5.38 -23.36
C ALA A 51 9.59 4.22 -24.35
N VAL A 52 9.38 2.99 -23.86
CA VAL A 52 9.29 1.80 -24.73
C VAL A 52 8.07 1.86 -25.62
N TRP A 53 6.91 2.23 -25.09
CA TRP A 53 5.69 2.31 -25.90
C TRP A 53 5.73 3.46 -26.89
N THR A 54 6.33 4.60 -26.54
CA THR A 54 6.53 5.71 -27.49
C THR A 54 7.46 5.28 -28.62
N TYR A 55 8.61 4.66 -28.30
CA TYR A 55 9.53 4.15 -29.29
C TYR A 55 8.86 3.12 -30.21
N THR A 56 8.13 2.17 -29.63
CA THR A 56 7.37 1.17 -30.39
C THR A 56 6.35 1.86 -31.30
N ALA A 57 5.66 2.88 -30.80
CA ALA A 57 4.61 3.52 -31.59
C ALA A 57 5.14 4.38 -32.74
N THR A 58 6.33 4.96 -32.62
CA THR A 58 6.82 5.96 -33.59
C THR A 58 8.04 5.51 -34.38
N GLN A 59 8.89 4.64 -33.84
CA GLN A 59 10.24 4.40 -34.39
C GLN A 59 10.38 3.10 -35.18
N ILE A 60 9.49 2.12 -35.02
CA ILE A 60 9.62 0.81 -35.70
C ILE A 60 8.77 0.68 -36.97
N GLY A 61 8.19 1.79 -37.44
CA GLY A 61 7.42 1.83 -38.69
C GLY A 61 6.02 1.23 -38.61
N ILE A 62 5.34 1.32 -37.45
CA ILE A 62 3.94 0.90 -37.33
C ILE A 62 3.06 1.78 -38.23
N GLU A 63 2.38 1.15 -39.17
CA GLU A 63 1.30 1.81 -39.92
C GLU A 63 0.04 1.85 -39.06
N TRP A 64 -0.31 3.04 -38.60
CA TRP A 64 -1.48 3.23 -37.74
C TRP A 64 -2.80 3.35 -38.52
N ASN A 65 -2.74 3.54 -39.84
CA ASN A 65 -3.89 3.72 -40.74
C ASN A 65 -5.02 4.57 -40.11
N LEU A 66 -4.64 5.72 -39.54
CA LEU A 66 -5.59 6.66 -38.94
C LEU A 66 -6.37 7.34 -40.07
N ASP A 67 -7.69 7.44 -39.93
CA ASP A 67 -8.52 8.14 -40.92
C ASP A 67 -8.04 9.59 -41.06
N ALA A 68 -7.56 9.94 -42.25
CA ALA A 68 -7.30 11.31 -42.63
C ALA A 68 -8.63 11.94 -43.05
N LYS A 69 -9.22 12.76 -42.19
CA LYS A 69 -10.36 13.59 -42.55
C LYS A 69 -9.92 14.78 -43.40
#